data_AF-A0A8J7TF93-F1
#
_entry.id   AF-A0A8J7TF93-F1
#
_cell.length_a   1.000
_cell.length_b   1.000
_cell.length_c   1.000
_cell.angle_alpha   90.00
_cell.angle_beta   90.00
_cell.angle_gamma   90.00
#
_symmetry.space_group_name_H-M   'P 1'
#
loop_
_entity.id
_entity.type
_entity.pdbx_description
1 polymer ?
#
loop_
_entity_poly.entity_id
_entity_poly.type
_entity_poly.pdbx_seq_one_letter_code
_entity_poly.pdbx_strand_id
1 'polypeptide(L)'
;MTVFFSDPFVPEEDLVSFLRRFVDLQGAGTRELDKDGVWSGKRTYWMRLRLGKTAEEGVIYPPAFFMIGTHRGYLVYSGQPLECRACGGRGHFAAQCVSVHCKRCGKMGHVVKDCVREKRCFKCDGLGHVSRVC
;
A
#
# COMPACT_ATOMS: atom_id res chain seq x y z
N MET A 1 -9.39 -11.21 2.96
CA MET A 1 -8.49 -10.04 3.03
C MET A 1 -9.29 -8.80 2.68
N THR A 2 -9.03 -7.68 3.36
CA THR A 2 -9.68 -6.40 3.09
C THR A 2 -8.64 -5.38 2.64
N VAL A 3 -8.95 -4.70 1.54
CA VAL A 3 -8.16 -3.61 0.99
C VAL A 3 -8.90 -2.31 1.28
N PHE A 4 -8.18 -1.33 1.82
CA PHE A 4 -8.69 0.02 2.05
C PHE A 4 -7.95 0.96 1.12
N PHE A 5 -8.71 1.72 0.34
CA PHE A 5 -8.20 2.82 -0.46
C PHE A 5 -8.79 4.14 0.02
N SER A 6 -7.96 5.17 -0.02
CA SER A 6 -8.43 6.56 0.13
C SER A 6 -8.99 7.13 -1.17
N ASP A 7 -8.74 6.46 -2.31
CA ASP A 7 -9.09 6.91 -3.65
C ASP A 7 -10.08 5.94 -4.31
N PRO A 8 -11.27 6.40 -4.75
CA PRO A 8 -12.28 5.57 -5.41
C PRO A 8 -12.02 5.18 -6.84
N PHE A 9 -11.01 5.79 -7.47
CA PHE A 9 -10.76 5.59 -8.89
C PHE A 9 -9.76 4.47 -9.17
N VAL A 10 -9.22 3.79 -8.14
CA VAL A 10 -8.28 2.68 -8.35
C VAL A 10 -8.97 1.54 -9.11
N PRO A 11 -8.53 1.25 -10.35
CA PRO A 11 -9.08 0.18 -11.15
C PRO A 11 -8.90 -1.17 -10.44
N GLU A 12 -9.87 -2.07 -10.59
CA GLU A 12 -9.76 -3.40 -10.00
C GLU A 12 -8.63 -4.22 -10.60
N GLU A 13 -8.40 -4.09 -11.90
CA GLU A 13 -7.32 -4.76 -12.62
C GLU A 13 -5.94 -4.49 -12.01
N ASP A 14 -5.64 -3.24 -11.66
CA ASP A 14 -4.36 -2.86 -11.06
C ASP A 14 -4.21 -3.46 -9.67
N LEU A 15 -5.27 -3.41 -8.85
CA LEU A 15 -5.25 -4.02 -7.52
C LEU A 15 -5.05 -5.54 -7.63
N VAL A 16 -5.82 -6.21 -8.48
CA VAL A 16 -5.75 -7.67 -8.66
C VAL A 16 -4.36 -8.07 -9.16
N SER A 17 -3.80 -7.31 -10.10
CA SER A 17 -2.44 -7.52 -10.63
C SER A 17 -1.39 -7.39 -9.53
N PHE A 18 -1.50 -6.37 -8.66
CA PHE A 18 -0.61 -6.22 -7.51
C PHE A 18 -0.76 -7.38 -6.51
N LEU A 19 -1.99 -7.72 -6.11
CA LEU A 19 -2.25 -8.74 -5.10
C LEU A 19 -1.79 -10.14 -5.52
N ARG A 20 -1.96 -10.49 -6.81
CA ARG A 20 -1.54 -11.80 -7.36
C ARG A 20 -0.04 -12.09 -7.22
N ARG A 21 0.78 -11.07 -6.94
CA ARG A 21 2.20 -11.24 -6.63
C ARG A 21 2.44 -11.96 -5.29
N PHE A 22 1.49 -11.87 -4.36
CA PHE A 22 1.62 -12.35 -2.98
C PHE A 22 0.57 -13.41 -2.61
N VAL A 23 -0.60 -13.36 -3.23
CA VAL A 23 -1.74 -14.22 -2.87
C VAL A 23 -2.40 -14.85 -4.08
N ASP A 24 -3.02 -16.01 -3.89
CA ASP A 24 -3.93 -16.63 -4.86
C ASP A 24 -5.36 -16.17 -4.56
N LEU A 25 -5.87 -15.23 -5.36
CA LEU A 25 -7.22 -14.69 -5.22
C LEU A 25 -8.29 -15.70 -5.67
N GLN A 26 -9.33 -15.88 -4.86
CA GLN A 26 -10.41 -16.85 -5.06
C GLN A 26 -11.67 -16.16 -5.61
N GLY A 27 -11.53 -15.35 -6.67
CA GLY A 27 -12.63 -14.62 -7.32
C GLY A 27 -12.45 -13.10 -7.35
N ALA A 28 -13.53 -12.41 -7.76
CA ALA A 28 -13.59 -10.95 -7.84
C ALA A 28 -13.72 -10.30 -6.45
N GLY A 29 -13.31 -9.04 -6.35
CA GLY A 29 -13.43 -8.29 -5.11
C GLY A 29 -14.82 -7.72 -4.90
N THR A 30 -15.32 -7.79 -3.67
CA THR A 30 -16.59 -7.16 -3.31
C THR A 30 -16.33 -5.75 -2.78
N ARG A 31 -16.95 -4.74 -3.37
CA ARG A 31 -16.94 -3.37 -2.84
C ARG A 31 -17.95 -3.26 -1.71
N GLU A 32 -17.51 -2.74 -0.56
CA GLU A 32 -18.43 -2.44 0.54
C GLU A 32 -19.01 -1.04 0.31
N LEU A 33 -20.33 -0.96 0.26
CA LEU A 33 -21.07 0.30 0.27
C LEU A 33 -21.54 0.56 1.70
N ASP A 34 -21.59 1.83 2.09
CA ASP A 34 -22.24 2.24 3.32
C ASP A 34 -23.77 2.21 3.19
N LYS A 35 -24.47 2.64 4.25
CA LYS A 35 -25.94 2.60 4.32
C LYS A 35 -26.62 3.48 3.27
N ASP A 36 -25.91 4.49 2.76
CA ASP A 36 -26.42 5.45 1.78
C ASP A 36 -26.02 5.04 0.34
N GLY A 37 -25.40 3.86 0.18
CA GLY A 37 -24.93 3.36 -1.11
C GLY A 37 -23.62 4.01 -1.57
N VAL A 38 -22.96 4.79 -0.72
CA VAL A 38 -21.68 5.42 -1.02
C VAL A 38 -20.57 4.41 -0.74
N TRP A 39 -19.57 4.36 -1.63
CA TRP A 39 -18.47 3.41 -1.47
C TRP A 39 -17.57 3.78 -0.29
N SER A 40 -17.37 2.84 0.63
CA SER A 40 -16.67 3.07 1.90
C SER A 40 -15.14 3.07 1.79
N GLY A 41 -14.60 3.01 0.57
CA GLY A 41 -13.15 2.83 0.34
C GLY A 41 -12.67 1.39 0.54
N LYS A 42 -13.56 0.46 0.90
CA LYS A 42 -13.19 -0.92 1.21
C LYS A 42 -13.52 -1.87 0.07
N ARG A 43 -12.60 -2.80 -0.18
CA ARG A 43 -12.80 -3.92 -1.09
C ARG A 43 -12.31 -5.22 -0.45
N THR A 44 -13.17 -6.23 -0.39
CA THR A 44 -12.86 -7.51 0.24
C THR A 44 -12.59 -8.58 -0.81
N TYR A 45 -11.60 -9.41 -0.55
CA TYR A 45 -11.19 -10.52 -1.41
C TYR A 45 -11.05 -11.80 -0.60
N TRP A 46 -11.58 -12.89 -1.14
CA TRP A 46 -11.18 -14.23 -0.74
C TRP A 46 -9.81 -14.54 -1.34
N MET A 47 -8.89 -15.07 -0.52
CA MET A 47 -7.51 -15.28 -0.94
C MET A 47 -6.86 -16.40 -0.15
N ARG A 48 -5.80 -16.98 -0.72
CA ARG A 48 -4.84 -17.86 -0.04
C ARG A 48 -3.45 -17.24 -0.13
N LEU A 49 -2.69 -17.25 0.98
CA LEU A 49 -1.31 -16.78 0.99
C LEU A 49 -0.41 -17.73 0.17
N ARG A 50 0.54 -17.17 -0.58
CA ARG A 50 1.53 -17.97 -1.31
C ARG A 50 2.71 -18.34 -0.42
N LEU A 51 3.22 -19.54 -0.63
CA LEU A 51 4.48 -20.00 -0.02
C LEU A 51 5.67 -19.45 -0.81
N GLY A 52 6.79 -19.29 -0.12
CA GLY A 52 8.10 -18.97 -0.68
C GLY A 52 8.52 -20.02 -1.71
N LYS A 53 9.47 -19.64 -2.58
CA LYS A 53 9.95 -20.55 -3.63
C LYS A 53 10.86 -21.63 -3.04
N THR A 54 11.52 -21.34 -1.92
CA THR A 54 12.28 -22.34 -1.15
C THR A 54 11.58 -22.68 0.16
N ALA A 55 11.86 -23.86 0.70
CA ALA A 55 11.33 -24.29 1.98
C ALA A 55 11.77 -23.38 3.15
N GLU A 56 12.89 -22.66 3.00
CA GLU A 56 13.39 -21.73 4.03
C GLU A 56 12.72 -20.35 3.99
N GLU A 57 12.18 -19.93 2.83
CA GLU A 57 11.57 -18.60 2.64
C GLU A 57 10.22 -18.42 3.36
N GLY A 58 9.58 -19.52 3.78
CA GLY A 58 8.33 -19.50 4.54
C GLY A 58 7.13 -18.99 3.74
N VAL A 59 6.30 -18.14 4.34
CA VAL A 59 5.12 -17.54 3.67
C VAL A 59 5.49 -16.16 3.12
N ILE A 60 5.12 -15.88 1.87
CA ILE A 60 5.26 -14.54 1.29
C ILE A 60 4.05 -13.70 1.72
N TYR A 61 4.29 -12.72 2.59
CA TYR A 61 3.25 -11.82 3.06
C TYR A 61 3.11 -10.61 2.15
N PRO A 62 1.89 -10.26 1.69
CA PRO A 62 1.67 -8.96 1.07
C PRO A 62 1.94 -7.83 2.07
N PRO A 63 2.49 -6.68 1.64
CA PRO A 63 2.80 -5.59 2.55
C PRO A 63 1.53 -4.99 3.14
N ALA A 64 1.59 -4.51 4.39
CA ALA A 64 0.43 -3.92 5.04
C ALA A 64 0.04 -2.56 4.43
N PHE A 65 1.02 -1.87 3.88
CA PHE A 65 0.86 -0.63 3.14
C PHE A 65 1.47 -0.79 1.75
N PHE A 66 0.77 -0.31 0.72
CA PHE A 66 1.24 -0.36 -0.66
C PHE A 66 0.82 0.87 -1.46
N MET A 67 1.48 1.08 -2.59
CA MET A 67 1.14 2.11 -3.56
C MET A 67 0.92 1.47 -4.94
N ILE A 68 -0.18 1.83 -5.59
CA ILE A 68 -0.44 1.54 -7.00
C ILE A 68 -0.47 2.89 -7.71
N GLY A 69 0.58 3.19 -8.47
CA GLY A 69 0.84 4.56 -8.92
C GLY A 69 0.86 5.51 -7.72
N THR A 70 -0.12 6.41 -7.67
CA THR A 70 -0.21 7.45 -6.63
C THR A 70 -1.30 7.15 -5.59
N HIS A 71 -1.98 6.02 -5.76
CA HIS A 71 -3.04 5.57 -4.89
C HIS A 71 -2.48 4.77 -3.73
N ARG A 72 -2.75 5.25 -2.52
CA ARG A 72 -2.32 4.61 -1.27
C ARG A 72 -3.35 3.57 -0.86
N GLY A 73 -2.88 2.34 -0.68
CA GLY A 73 -3.68 1.22 -0.23
C GLY A 73 -3.17 0.64 1.08
N TYR A 74 -4.10 0.15 1.90
CA TYR A 74 -3.80 -0.60 3.13
C TYR A 74 -4.44 -1.98 3.06
N LEU A 75 -3.70 -3.02 3.41
CA LEU A 75 -4.20 -4.39 3.49
C LEU A 75 -4.38 -4.80 4.95
N VAL A 76 -5.50 -5.45 5.22
CA VAL A 76 -5.78 -6.10 6.50
C VAL A 76 -6.21 -7.53 6.23
N TYR A 77 -5.53 -8.50 6.83
CA TYR A 77 -5.85 -9.92 6.69
C TYR A 77 -5.36 -10.72 7.91
N SER A 78 -5.91 -11.92 8.07
CA SER A 78 -5.53 -12.81 9.18
C SER A 78 -4.09 -13.29 9.02
N GLY A 79 -3.33 -13.32 10.12
CA GLY A 79 -1.92 -13.71 10.12
C GLY A 79 -0.96 -12.67 9.53
N GLN A 80 -1.42 -11.42 9.34
CA GLN A 80 -0.56 -10.34 8.88
C GLN A 80 0.54 -10.03 9.91
N PRO A 81 1.82 -10.03 9.50
CA PRO A 81 2.91 -9.71 10.41
C PRO A 81 2.81 -8.24 10.87
N LEU A 82 3.31 -7.96 12.08
CA LEU A 82 3.42 -6.59 12.58
C LEU A 82 4.41 -5.81 11.70
N GLU A 83 3.87 -4.96 10.83
CA GLU A 83 4.62 -4.09 9.92
C GLU A 83 4.38 -2.61 10.25
N CYS A 84 5.48 -1.86 10.30
CA CYS A 84 5.48 -0.44 10.55
C CYS A 84 4.98 0.31 9.32
N ARG A 85 3.85 1.00 9.46
CA ARG A 85 3.23 1.79 8.38
C ARG A 85 4.06 3.02 7.95
N ALA A 86 5.11 3.38 8.70
CA ALA A 86 5.98 4.50 8.37
C ALA A 86 7.14 4.08 7.46
N CYS A 87 7.76 2.91 7.70
CA CYS A 87 8.96 2.49 6.97
C CYS A 87 8.83 1.13 6.26
N GLY A 88 7.75 0.39 6.46
CA GLY A 88 7.57 -0.98 5.95
C GLY A 88 8.40 -2.05 6.69
N GLY A 89 9.13 -1.67 7.74
CA GLY A 89 9.90 -2.60 8.57
C GLY A 89 9.01 -3.44 9.49
N ARG A 90 9.46 -4.64 9.86
CA ARG A 90 8.71 -5.55 10.75
C ARG A 90 9.06 -5.33 12.24
N GLY A 91 8.19 -5.79 13.13
CA GLY A 91 8.46 -5.93 14.57
C GLY A 91 8.31 -4.66 15.41
N HIS A 92 7.76 -3.57 14.87
CA HIS A 92 7.50 -2.35 15.62
C HIS A 92 6.30 -1.56 15.06
N PHE A 93 5.67 -0.75 15.92
CA PHE A 93 4.62 0.17 15.49
C PHE A 93 5.20 1.46 14.92
N ALA A 94 4.43 2.18 14.10
CA ALA A 94 4.84 3.46 13.52
C ALA A 94 5.24 4.50 14.58
N ALA A 95 4.62 4.47 15.76
CA ALA A 95 4.97 5.35 16.90
C ALA A 95 6.37 5.07 17.47
N GLN A 96 6.89 3.86 17.27
CA GLN A 96 8.22 3.43 17.71
C GLN A 96 9.23 3.42 16.55
N CYS A 97 8.84 3.94 15.39
CA CYS A 97 9.68 3.91 14.20
C CYS A 97 10.78 4.97 14.30
N VAL A 98 12.02 4.51 14.42
CA VAL A 98 13.22 5.37 14.38
C VAL A 98 13.70 5.63 12.95
N SER A 99 13.11 4.96 11.96
CA SER A 99 13.53 5.09 10.56
C SER A 99 13.05 6.41 9.97
N VAL A 100 14.01 7.25 9.56
CA VAL A 100 13.73 8.48 8.84
C VAL A 100 13.56 8.17 7.36
N HIS A 101 12.36 8.40 6.83
CA HIS A 101 12.09 8.33 5.39
C HIS A 101 11.70 9.70 4.85
N CYS A 102 12.25 10.05 3.70
CA CYS A 102 11.96 11.30 3.06
C CYS A 102 10.62 11.22 2.36
N LYS A 103 9.61 11.93 2.89
CA LYS A 103 8.29 11.99 2.25
C LYS A 103 8.32 12.60 0.85
N ARG A 104 9.39 13.30 0.42
CA ARG A 104 9.52 13.87 -0.93
C ARG A 104 9.97 12.85 -1.97
N CYS A 105 10.91 11.98 -1.62
CA CYS A 105 11.53 11.06 -2.59
C CYS A 105 11.38 9.57 -2.26
N GLY A 106 10.76 9.24 -1.12
CA GLY A 106 10.54 7.87 -0.66
C GLY A 106 11.79 7.16 -0.13
N LYS A 107 12.99 7.75 -0.26
CA LYS A 107 14.23 7.14 0.23
C LYS A 107 14.41 7.31 1.74
N MET A 108 15.09 6.36 2.36
CA MET A 108 15.45 6.40 3.77
C MET A 108 16.70 7.27 4.02
N GLY A 109 16.92 7.62 5.29
CA GLY A 109 18.15 8.27 5.77
C GLY A 109 18.10 9.79 5.85
N HIS A 110 17.02 10.45 5.43
CA HIS A 110 16.89 11.92 5.51
C HIS A 110 15.44 12.38 5.57
N VAL A 111 15.19 13.57 6.13
CA VAL A 111 13.87 14.21 6.12
C VAL A 111 13.65 15.02 4.85
N VAL A 112 12.41 15.49 4.63
CA VAL A 112 12.05 16.31 3.47
C VAL A 112 12.89 17.59 3.34
N LYS A 113 13.35 18.14 4.47
CA LYS A 113 14.19 19.36 4.50
C LYS A 113 15.56 19.11 3.88
N ASP A 114 16.14 17.94 4.11
CA ASP A 114 17.49 17.58 3.64
C ASP A 114 17.46 16.85 2.28
N CYS A 115 16.30 16.81 1.62
CA CYS A 115 16.16 16.11 0.36
C CYS A 115 16.71 16.95 -0.80
N VAL A 116 17.79 16.47 -1.40
CA VAL A 116 18.43 17.08 -2.59
C VAL A 116 17.66 16.83 -3.89
N ARG A 117 16.67 15.94 -3.89
CA ARG A 117 15.82 15.71 -5.06
C ARG A 117 14.81 16.84 -5.22
N GLU A 118 14.59 17.23 -6.47
CA GLU A 118 13.54 18.18 -6.84
C GLU A 118 12.16 17.68 -6.41
N LYS A 119 11.30 18.63 -6.06
CA LYS A 119 9.93 18.36 -5.67
C LYS A 119 9.14 17.94 -6.92
N ARG A 120 8.79 16.66 -6.96
CA ARG A 120 7.89 16.11 -7.97
C ARG A 120 6.45 16.11 -7.46
N CYS A 121 5.52 16.24 -8.39
CA CYS A 121 4.12 16.03 -8.12
C CYS A 121 3.91 14.59 -7.68
N PHE A 122 3.30 14.36 -6.51
CA PHE A 122 3.01 13.01 -6.02
C PHE A 122 1.97 12.26 -6.86
N LYS A 123 1.33 12.92 -7.84
CA LYS A 123 0.23 12.37 -8.67
C LYS A 123 0.70 11.94 -10.07
N CYS A 124 1.62 12.67 -10.69
CA CYS A 124 2.06 12.41 -12.08
C CYS A 124 3.58 12.39 -12.25
N ASP A 125 4.35 12.46 -11.15
CA ASP A 125 5.81 12.60 -11.13
C ASP A 125 6.38 13.83 -11.89
N GLY A 126 5.52 14.69 -12.42
CA GLY A 126 5.91 15.92 -13.10
C GLY A 126 6.56 16.95 -12.18
N LEU A 127 7.43 17.77 -12.75
CA LEU A 127 8.07 18.89 -12.05
C LEU A 127 7.21 20.16 -12.11
N GLY A 128 7.53 21.15 -11.26
CA GLY A 128 6.95 22.49 -11.34
C GLY A 128 5.56 22.67 -10.72
N HIS A 129 4.93 21.62 -10.21
CA HIS A 129 3.63 21.71 -9.55
C HIS A 129 3.47 20.73 -8.38
N VAL A 130 2.47 20.96 -7.54
CA VAL A 130 2.08 20.06 -6.45
C VAL A 130 0.81 19.31 -6.84
N SER A 131 0.52 18.17 -6.20
CA SER A 131 -0.65 17.33 -6.53
C SER A 131 -2.00 18.04 -6.49
N ARG A 132 -2.10 19.19 -5.80
CA ARG A 132 -3.31 20.03 -5.79
C ARG A 132 -3.54 20.78 -7.11
N VAL A 133 -2.47 21.03 -7.87
CA VAL A 133 -2.46 21.76 -9.15
C VAL A 133 -2.24 20.79 -10.31
N CYS A 134 -2.49 19.49 -10.08
CA CYS A 134 -2.29 18.41 -11.05
C CYS A 134 -3.60 17.87 -11.60
#